data_AF-A0A9D4QNA0-F1
#
_entry.id   AF-A0A9D4QNA0-F1
#
_cell.length_a   1.000
_cell.length_b   1.000
_cell.length_c   1.000
_cell.angle_alpha   90.00
_cell.angle_beta   90.00
_cell.angle_gamma   90.00
#
_symmetry.space_group_name_H-M   'P 1'
#
loop_
_entity.id
_entity.type
_entity.pdbx_description
1 polymer ?
#
loop_
_entity_poly.entity_id
_entity_poly.type
_entity_poly.pdbx_seq_one_letter_code
_entity_poly.pdbx_strand_id
1 'polypeptide(L)'
;MRKVQGDAVIRVASEDTIDALKGEASTTIVRKVPIGVAPVDCPRDCLVMYAVQPHMNALRSIGKGSWMFYYMFEILEVLKNGDRNIFPYLTAVINKMAQHTCHVKMYKGGRREEVKMCGTIYHRLTSNVYF
;
A
#
# COMPACT_ATOMS: atom_id res chain seq x y z
N MET A 1 -9.87 -52.06 -29.74
CA MET A 1 -9.34 -52.03 -28.35
C MET A 1 -8.76 -50.64 -28.09
N ARG A 2 -9.38 -49.84 -27.21
CA ARG A 2 -8.79 -48.57 -26.74
C ARG A 2 -8.11 -48.85 -25.41
N LYS A 3 -6.81 -48.60 -25.31
CA LYS A 3 -6.06 -48.72 -24.05
C LYS A 3 -6.52 -47.62 -23.09
N VAL A 4 -6.97 -48.04 -21.92
CA VAL A 4 -7.30 -47.18 -20.78
C VAL A 4 -5.98 -46.59 -20.28
N GLN A 5 -5.87 -45.27 -20.28
CA GLN A 5 -4.76 -44.54 -19.71
C GLN A 5 -4.98 -44.55 -18.19
N GLY A 6 -4.21 -45.36 -17.47
CA GLY A 6 -4.31 -45.48 -16.02
C GLY A 6 -3.85 -44.20 -15.35
N ASP A 7 -4.70 -43.63 -14.50
CA ASP A 7 -4.37 -42.52 -13.63
C ASP A 7 -3.16 -42.87 -12.74
N ALA A 8 -2.19 -41.96 -12.68
CA ALA A 8 -1.08 -42.06 -11.75
C ALA A 8 -1.62 -41.88 -10.32
N VAL A 9 -1.85 -42.98 -9.63
CA VAL A 9 -2.21 -42.99 -8.20
C VAL A 9 -0.99 -42.54 -7.40
N ILE A 10 -1.00 -41.30 -6.93
CA ILE A 10 -0.02 -40.81 -5.95
C ILE A 10 -0.37 -41.45 -4.61
N ARG A 11 0.37 -42.49 -4.21
CA ARG A 11 0.26 -43.08 -2.88
C ARG A 11 1.17 -42.29 -1.93
N VAL A 12 0.57 -41.62 -0.96
CA VAL A 12 1.31 -40.97 0.15
C VAL A 12 1.78 -42.10 1.06
N ALA A 13 3.09 -42.34 1.06
CA ALA A 13 3.70 -43.35 1.91
C ALA A 13 4.01 -42.75 3.29
N SER A 14 3.70 -43.46 4.38
CA SER A 14 4.11 -43.08 5.74
C SER A 14 5.62 -43.24 5.91
N GLU A 15 6.20 -42.60 6.92
CA GLU A 15 7.65 -42.58 7.19
C GLU A 15 8.30 -43.97 7.23
N ASP A 16 7.57 -45.00 7.68
CA ASP A 16 8.03 -46.39 7.73
C ASP A 16 8.34 -47.00 6.35
N THR A 17 7.78 -46.43 5.27
CA THR A 17 7.94 -46.93 3.91
C THR A 17 9.26 -46.47 3.26
N ILE A 18 9.87 -45.42 3.80
CA ILE A 18 11.08 -44.79 3.24
C ILE A 18 12.33 -45.61 3.59
N ASP A 19 12.35 -46.27 4.75
CA ASP A 19 13.47 -47.12 5.16
C ASP A 19 13.56 -48.42 4.36
N ALA A 20 12.45 -48.88 3.79
CA ALA A 20 12.41 -50.07 2.92
C ALA A 20 13.03 -49.85 1.53
N LEU A 21 13.27 -48.59 1.12
CA LEU A 21 13.74 -48.23 -0.23
C LEU A 21 15.23 -47.86 -0.31
N LYS A 22 15.98 -47.98 0.79
CA LYS A 22 17.41 -47.61 0.86
C LYS A 22 18.37 -48.50 0.05
N GLY A 23 17.86 -49.52 -0.65
CA GLY A 23 18.66 -50.51 -1.38
C GLY A 23 18.71 -50.36 -2.90
N GLU A 24 17.84 -49.58 -3.53
CA GLU A 24 17.75 -49.56 -5.00
C GLU A 24 17.67 -48.16 -5.59
N ALA A 25 18.62 -47.90 -6.49
CA ALA A 25 18.74 -46.77 -7.41
C ALA A 25 18.80 -45.37 -6.78
N SER A 26 19.74 -44.56 -7.30
CA SER A 26 19.91 -43.13 -7.00
C SER A 26 18.60 -42.38 -7.23
N THR A 27 17.77 -42.32 -6.19
CA THR A 27 16.50 -41.63 -6.19
C THR A 27 16.81 -40.22 -5.71
N THR A 28 16.82 -39.25 -6.62
CA THR A 28 16.95 -37.84 -6.26
C THR A 28 15.72 -37.43 -5.45
N ILE A 29 15.87 -37.37 -4.12
CA ILE A 29 14.81 -36.88 -3.23
C ILE A 29 14.73 -35.37 -3.41
N VAL A 30 13.77 -34.91 -4.22
CA VAL A 30 13.39 -33.49 -4.27
C VAL A 30 12.70 -33.17 -2.95
N ARG A 31 13.44 -32.61 -2.00
CA ARG A 31 12.83 -31.99 -0.81
C ARG A 31 11.97 -30.83 -1.30
N LYS A 32 10.65 -31.04 -1.37
CA LYS A 32 9.69 -29.94 -1.38
C LYS A 32 9.80 -29.27 -0.01
N VAL A 33 10.70 -28.29 0.10
CA VAL A 33 10.64 -27.33 1.20
C VAL A 33 9.27 -26.67 1.08
N PRO A 34 8.41 -26.71 2.11
CA PRO A 34 7.17 -25.97 2.06
C PRO A 34 7.57 -24.52 1.83
N ILE A 35 7.16 -23.93 0.70
CA ILE A 35 7.15 -22.48 0.57
C ILE A 35 6.20 -22.07 1.68
N GLY A 36 6.74 -21.53 2.78
CA GLY A 36 5.95 -21.04 3.88
C GLY A 36 5.06 -19.95 3.32
N VAL A 37 3.80 -20.28 3.03
CA VAL A 37 2.79 -19.28 2.68
C VAL A 37 2.46 -18.60 4.01
N ALA A 38 3.24 -17.59 4.36
CA ALA A 38 2.91 -16.72 5.48
C ALA A 38 1.54 -16.09 5.15
N PRO A 39 0.52 -16.22 6.02
CA PRO A 39 -0.75 -15.58 5.78
C PRO A 39 -0.53 -14.07 5.62
N VAL A 40 -0.96 -13.54 4.49
CA VAL A 40 -0.88 -12.11 4.19
C VAL A 40 -2.15 -11.47 4.76
N ASP A 41 -1.99 -10.59 5.75
CA ASP A 41 -3.13 -9.85 6.31
C ASP A 41 -3.80 -9.01 5.21
N CYS A 42 -5.12 -9.14 5.08
CA CYS A 42 -5.87 -8.61 3.94
C CYS A 42 -6.02 -7.07 3.82
N PRO A 43 -5.48 -6.21 4.72
CA PRO A 43 -5.24 -4.83 4.31
C PRO A 43 -3.75 -4.47 4.39
N ARG A 44 -2.90 -5.27 3.75
CA ARG A 44 -1.53 -4.85 3.42
C ARG A 44 -1.55 -4.00 2.15
N ASP A 45 -0.54 -3.16 2.01
CA ASP A 45 -0.29 -2.33 0.82
C ASP A 45 -1.38 -1.29 0.51
N CYS A 46 -2.08 -0.82 1.54
CA CYS A 46 -2.96 0.32 1.45
C CYS A 46 -2.25 1.61 1.86
N LEU A 47 -2.43 2.68 1.10
CA LEU A 47 -2.07 4.04 1.48
C LEU A 47 -3.29 4.94 1.29
N VAL A 48 -3.67 5.65 2.35
CA VAL A 48 -4.80 6.58 2.39
C VAL A 48 -4.29 7.92 2.86
N MET A 49 -4.55 8.96 2.07
CA MET A 49 -4.27 10.34 2.45
C MET A 49 -5.59 11.10 2.61
N TYR A 50 -5.81 11.66 3.80
CA TYR A 50 -6.92 12.55 4.08
C TYR A 50 -6.46 14.01 3.98
N ALA A 51 -7.37 14.87 3.50
CA ALA A 51 -7.13 16.31 3.40
C ALA A 51 -6.92 16.97 4.78
N VAL A 52 -7.55 16.41 5.82
CA VAL A 52 -7.41 16.81 7.22
C VAL A 52 -7.53 15.60 8.12
N GLN A 53 -7.15 15.75 9.39
CA GLN A 53 -7.41 14.74 10.41
C GLN A 53 -8.92 14.43 10.50
N PRO A 54 -9.32 13.17 10.79
CA PRO A 54 -10.71 12.83 11.04
C PRO A 54 -11.37 13.80 12.05
N HIS A 55 -12.65 14.10 11.83
CA HIS A 55 -13.44 15.06 12.61
C HIS A 55 -13.06 16.54 12.46
N MET A 56 -12.15 16.89 11.55
CA MET A 56 -11.87 18.27 11.17
C MET A 56 -12.54 18.67 9.85
N ASN A 57 -12.71 19.97 9.63
CA ASN A 57 -13.29 20.49 8.40
C ASN A 57 -12.22 20.62 7.30
N ALA A 58 -12.43 19.95 6.18
CA ALA A 58 -11.64 20.17 4.98
C ALA A 58 -12.11 21.45 4.27
N LEU A 59 -11.20 22.41 4.07
CA LEU A 59 -11.54 23.66 3.41
C LEU A 59 -11.38 23.56 1.89
N ARG A 60 -12.16 24.40 1.22
CA ARG A 60 -12.19 24.57 -0.23
C ARG A 60 -12.19 26.05 -0.54
N SER A 61 -11.43 26.45 -1.55
CA SER A 61 -11.52 27.78 -2.13
C SER A 61 -12.55 27.80 -3.26
N ILE A 62 -13.36 28.85 -3.32
CA ILE A 62 -14.28 29.08 -4.43
C ILE A 62 -13.44 29.42 -5.67
N GLY A 63 -13.56 28.63 -6.73
CA GLY A 63 -12.82 28.79 -7.99
C GLY A 63 -11.53 27.98 -8.09
N LYS A 64 -10.83 27.69 -6.99
CA LYS A 64 -9.60 26.84 -7.00
C LYS A 64 -9.83 25.40 -6.57
N GLY A 65 -10.97 25.09 -5.97
CA GLY A 65 -11.28 23.75 -5.48
C GLY A 65 -10.69 23.47 -4.09
N SER A 66 -10.48 22.19 -3.79
CA SER A 66 -9.92 21.75 -2.51
C SER A 66 -8.43 22.08 -2.41
N TRP A 67 -8.01 22.59 -1.26
CA TRP A 67 -6.59 22.93 -1.03
C TRP A 67 -5.67 21.71 -1.16
N MET A 68 -6.12 20.53 -0.72
CA MET A 68 -5.34 19.30 -0.86
C MET A 68 -5.04 19.01 -2.33
N PHE A 69 -6.06 18.98 -3.18
CA PHE A 69 -5.89 18.69 -4.60
C PHE A 69 -5.07 19.78 -5.30
N TYR A 70 -5.35 21.05 -5.00
CA TYR A 70 -4.61 22.18 -5.55
C TYR A 70 -3.10 22.03 -5.31
N TYR A 71 -2.67 21.80 -4.07
CA TYR A 71 -1.25 21.62 -3.75
C TYR A 71 -0.68 20.28 -4.23
N MET A 72 -1.49 19.23 -4.30
CA MET A 72 -1.05 17.96 -4.87
C MET A 72 -0.65 18.10 -6.34
N PHE A 73 -1.45 18.80 -7.15
CA PHE A 73 -1.09 19.07 -8.54
C PHE A 73 0.19 19.90 -8.66
N GLU A 74 0.32 20.98 -7.89
CA GLU A 74 1.54 21.81 -7.91
C GLU A 74 2.80 21.00 -7.56
N ILE A 75 2.74 20.12 -6.55
CA ILE A 75 3.88 19.29 -6.15
C ILE A 75 4.19 18.22 -7.19
N LEU A 76 3.16 17.57 -7.75
CA LEU A 76 3.35 16.59 -8.81
C LEU A 76 4.00 17.21 -10.05
N GLU A 77 3.60 18.42 -10.46
CA GLU A 77 4.23 19.10 -11.60
C GLU A 77 5.70 19.43 -11.38
N VAL A 78 6.08 19.83 -10.16
CA VAL A 78 7.47 20.16 -9.81
C VAL A 78 8.34 18.91 -9.74
N LEU A 79 7.79 17.80 -9.25
CA LEU A 79 8.54 16.58 -8.96
C LEU A 79 8.32 15.46 -9.98
N LYS A 80 7.63 15.72 -11.11
CA LYS A 80 7.27 14.74 -12.15
C LYS A 80 8.44 14.02 -12.83
N ASN A 81 9.65 14.57 -12.74
CA ASN A 81 10.84 14.05 -13.44
C ASN A 81 11.82 13.34 -12.49
N GLY A 82 11.40 12.99 -11.27
CA GLY A 82 12.27 12.35 -10.29
C GLY A 82 11.80 10.95 -9.94
N ASP A 83 12.71 9.98 -9.98
CA ASP A 83 12.51 8.67 -9.34
C ASP A 83 12.54 8.87 -7.82
N ARG A 84 11.38 9.18 -7.24
CA ARG A 84 11.24 9.47 -5.82
C ARG A 84 10.16 8.60 -5.23
N ASN A 85 10.41 8.21 -3.99
CA ASN A 85 9.40 7.56 -3.17
C ASN A 85 8.18 8.49 -3.02
N ILE A 86 6.98 7.93 -3.00
CA ILE A 86 5.71 8.63 -2.81
C ILE A 86 5.68 9.52 -1.54
N PHE A 87 6.32 9.10 -0.44
CA PHE A 87 6.23 9.81 0.84
C PHE A 87 6.77 11.25 0.80
N PRO A 88 7.94 11.52 0.20
CA PRO A 88 8.39 12.89 -0.07
C PRO A 88 7.36 13.78 -0.77
N TYR A 89 6.62 13.28 -1.77
CA TYR A 89 5.58 14.05 -2.46
C TYR A 89 4.45 14.40 -1.49
N LEU A 90 3.88 13.40 -0.83
CA LEU A 90 2.74 13.61 0.08
C LEU A 90 3.13 14.51 1.26
N THR A 91 4.36 14.39 1.76
CA THR A 91 4.91 15.24 2.82
C THR A 91 5.05 16.69 2.35
N ALA A 92 5.55 16.91 1.12
CA ALA A 92 5.64 18.24 0.53
C ALA A 92 4.25 18.88 0.34
N VAL A 93 3.24 18.09 -0.06
CA VAL A 93 1.85 18.55 -0.16
C VAL A 93 1.32 18.99 1.21
N ILE A 94 1.50 18.19 2.26
CA ILE A 94 1.05 18.52 3.61
C ILE A 94 1.74 19.79 4.12
N ASN A 95 3.06 19.89 3.94
CA ASN A 95 3.83 21.05 4.38
C ASN A 95 3.36 22.32 3.66
N LYS A 96 3.20 22.26 2.33
CA LYS A 96 2.73 23.40 1.55
C LYS A 96 1.32 23.83 1.96
N MET A 97 0.42 22.88 2.16
CA MET A 97 -0.94 23.17 2.64
C MET A 97 -0.94 23.79 4.04
N ALA A 98 -0.16 23.27 4.98
CA ALA A 98 -0.08 23.79 6.34
C ALA A 98 0.47 25.24 6.38
N GLN A 99 1.43 25.55 5.50
CA GLN A 99 2.03 26.88 5.38
C GLN A 99 1.11 27.91 4.74
N HIS A 100 0.24 27.51 3.82
CA HIS A 100 -0.57 28.47 3.04
C HIS A 100 -2.01 28.59 3.54
N THR A 101 -2.51 27.58 4.24
CA THR A 101 -3.86 27.66 4.84
C THR A 101 -3.88 28.47 6.13
N CYS A 102 -2.73 28.74 6.76
CA CYS A 102 -2.63 29.46 8.04
C CYS A 102 -3.17 30.90 8.05
N HIS A 103 -3.46 31.47 6.89
CA HIS A 103 -4.02 32.81 6.75
C HIS A 103 -5.44 32.82 6.16
N VAL A 104 -6.08 31.65 6.04
CA VAL A 104 -7.45 31.57 5.55
C VAL A 104 -8.39 32.10 6.62
N LYS A 105 -8.98 33.26 6.35
CA LYS A 105 -9.97 33.88 7.22
C LYS A 105 -11.34 33.30 6.91
N MET A 106 -11.90 32.56 7.86
CA MET A 106 -13.29 32.13 7.82
C MET A 106 -14.14 33.00 8.72
N TYR A 107 -15.35 33.29 8.27
CA TYR A 107 -16.36 33.89 9.12
C TYR A 107 -17.13 32.79 9.85
N LYS A 108 -16.94 32.70 11.16
CA LYS A 108 -17.65 31.77 12.02
C LYS A 108 -18.29 32.55 13.17
N GLY A 109 -19.62 32.46 13.29
CA GLY A 109 -20.36 33.15 14.36
C GLY A 109 -20.15 34.68 14.39
N GLY A 110 -20.03 35.33 13.23
CA GLY A 110 -19.80 36.78 13.13
C GLY A 110 -18.36 37.24 13.42
N ARG A 111 -17.43 36.32 13.68
CA ARG A 111 -15.99 36.62 13.87
C ARG A 111 -15.17 36.09 12.71
N ARG A 112 -14.08 36.80 12.38
CA ARG A 112 -13.05 36.32 11.47
C ARG A 112 -12.07 35.46 12.27
N GLU A 113 -12.04 34.18 11.99
CA GLU A 113 -11.09 33.22 12.58
C GLU A 113 -10.10 32.77 11.53
N GLU A 114 -8.82 32.70 11.91
CA GLU A 114 -7.80 32.05 11.11
C GLU A 114 -7.88 30.54 11.36
N VAL A 115 -8.06 29.78 10.29
CA VAL A 115 -8.15 28.32 10.34
C VAL A 115 -6.93 27.70 9.68
N LYS A 116 -6.51 26.54 10.17
CA LYS A 116 -5.40 25.77 9.61
C LYS A 116 -5.86 24.42 9.14
N MET A 117 -5.20 23.90 8.11
CA MET A 117 -5.37 22.53 7.64
C MET A 117 -4.03 21.82 7.64
N CYS A 118 -4.04 20.56 8.04
CA CYS A 118 -2.89 19.67 7.92
C CYS A 118 -3.41 18.31 7.44
N GLY A 119 -2.87 17.81 6.33
CA GLY A 119 -3.26 16.53 5.78
C GLY A 119 -2.73 15.39 6.64
N THR A 120 -3.31 14.21 6.50
CA THR A 120 -2.91 13.04 7.29
C THR A 120 -2.71 11.84 6.37
N ILE A 121 -1.59 11.15 6.55
CA ILE A 121 -1.25 9.94 5.79
C ILE A 121 -1.40 8.74 6.73
N TYR A 122 -2.20 7.77 6.32
CA TYR A 122 -2.29 6.45 6.93
C TYR A 122 -1.83 5.43 5.91
N HIS A 123 -0.82 4.62 6.23
CA HIS A 123 -0.34 3.61 5.31
C HIS A 123 0.02 2.30 6.00
N ARG A 124 -0.14 1.21 5.26
CA ARG A 124 0.29 -0.16 5.56
C ARG A 124 1.14 -0.72 4.42
N LEU A 125 1.78 0.16 3.66
CA LEU A 125 2.72 -0.19 2.60
C LEU A 125 3.86 -1.02 3.19
N THR A 126 4.10 -2.18 2.59
CA THR A 126 5.21 -3.08 2.97
C THR A 126 6.47 -2.83 2.15
N SER A 127 6.37 -2.03 1.10
CA SER A 127 7.46 -1.66 0.21
C SER A 127 7.40 -0.16 -0.14
N ASN A 128 8.52 0.36 -0.61
CA ASN A 128 8.60 1.73 -1.13
C ASN A 128 7.92 1.80 -2.51
N VAL A 129 7.12 2.85 -2.73
CA VAL A 129 6.44 3.11 -4.01
C VAL A 129 7.12 4.27 -4.70
N TYR A 130 7.54 4.06 -5.95
CA TYR A 130 8.17 5.04 -6.83
C TYR A 130 7.30 5.21 -8.09
N PHE A 131 7.32 6.39 -8.71
CA PHE A 131 6.57 6.72 -9.91
C PHE A 131 7.47 7.23 -11.02
#